data_AF-A0A821J9Q5-F1
#
_entry.id   AF-A0A821J9Q5-F1
#
_cell.length_a   1.000
_cell.length_b   1.000
_cell.length_c   1.000
_cell.angle_alpha   90.00
_cell.angle_beta   90.00
_cell.angle_gamma   90.00
#
_symmetry.space_group_name_H-M   'P 1'
#
loop_
_entity.id
_entity.type
_entity.pdbx_description
1 polymer ?
#
loop_
_entity_poly.entity_id
_entity_poly.type
_entity_poly.pdbx_seq_one_letter_code
_entity_poly.pdbx_strand_id
1 'polypeptide(L)'
;MEYYYDKLQLCTQADPNMSSAMVIHYLTKGLSDLLLPHVIRRHPGTPNDFLNIAQDEERILFTLNGLSYASTNEPGHYLNEDIQMGRLVNVVKHPINVHDRSFNQQHHQTLPPPLMN
;
A
#
# COMPACT_ATOMS: atom_id res chain seq x y z
N MET A 1 -2.76 15.13 8.50
CA MET A 1 -4.12 14.56 8.58
C MET A 1 -5.10 15.36 9.43
N GLU A 2 -4.71 15.87 10.61
CA GLU A 2 -5.58 16.74 11.44
C GLU A 2 -6.28 17.85 10.64
N TYR A 3 -5.55 18.54 9.77
CA TYR A 3 -6.09 19.61 8.93
C TYR A 3 -7.38 19.23 8.18
N TYR A 4 -7.48 18.03 7.62
CA TYR A 4 -8.64 17.64 6.83
C TYR A 4 -9.85 17.26 7.70
N TYR A 5 -9.61 16.72 8.90
CA TYR A 5 -10.67 16.47 9.87
C TYR A 5 -11.24 17.77 10.42
N ASP A 6 -10.39 18.77 10.67
CA ASP A 6 -10.84 20.12 11.06
C ASP A 6 -11.71 20.75 9.96
N LYS A 7 -11.30 20.60 8.68
CA LYS A 7 -12.10 21.10 7.55
C LYS A 7 -13.43 20.39 7.41
N LEU A 8 -13.49 19.08 7.63
CA LEU A 8 -14.75 18.33 7.69
C LEU A 8 -15.66 18.85 8.80
N GLN A 9 -15.11 19.03 10.00
CA GLN A 9 -15.86 19.54 11.14
C GLN A 9 -16.39 20.95 10.87
N LEU A 10 -15.59 21.83 10.25
CA LEU A 10 -16.01 23.17 9.85
C LEU A 10 -17.12 23.13 8.79
N CYS A 11 -17.08 22.20 7.83
CA CYS A 11 -18.16 22.03 6.86
C CYS A 11 -19.47 21.65 7.56
N THR A 12 -19.42 20.69 8.48
CA THR A 12 -20.59 20.25 9.27
C THR A 12 -21.13 21.35 10.18
N GLN A 13 -20.26 22.18 10.75
CA GLN A 13 -20.66 23.31 11.61
C GLN A 13 -21.28 24.45 10.79
N ALA A 14 -20.76 24.72 9.59
CA ALA A 14 -21.27 25.76 8.72
C ALA A 14 -22.63 25.38 8.12
N ASP A 15 -22.78 24.12 7.69
CA ASP A 15 -24.04 23.57 7.19
C ASP A 15 -24.09 22.05 7.44
N PRO A 16 -24.93 21.57 8.39
CA PRO A 16 -25.09 20.15 8.66
C PRO A 16 -25.63 19.34 7.49
N ASN A 17 -26.29 19.99 6.52
CA ASN A 17 -26.87 19.35 5.34
C ASN A 17 -26.01 19.55 4.08
N MET A 18 -24.76 20.00 4.24
CA MET A 18 -23.86 20.21 3.12
C MET A 18 -23.67 18.91 2.33
N SER A 19 -23.82 19.00 1.00
CA SER A 19 -23.68 17.82 0.15
C SER A 19 -22.25 17.30 0.14
N SER A 20 -22.08 15.97 0.04
CA SER A 20 -20.78 15.32 -0.10
C SER A 20 -19.93 15.94 -1.21
N ALA A 21 -20.54 16.27 -2.35
CA ALA A 21 -19.86 16.90 -3.47
C ALA A 21 -19.27 18.27 -3.11
N MET A 22 -20.00 19.07 -2.31
CA MET A 22 -19.53 20.38 -1.85
C MET A 22 -18.40 20.24 -0.82
N VAL A 23 -18.52 19.29 0.12
CA VAL A 23 -17.44 19.00 1.08
C VAL A 23 -16.17 18.56 0.34
N ILE A 24 -16.29 17.63 -0.61
CA ILE A 24 -15.17 17.19 -1.44
C ILE A 24 -14.57 18.38 -2.20
N HIS A 25 -15.39 19.28 -2.75
CA HIS A 25 -14.90 20.50 -3.39
C HIS A 25 -14.02 21.33 -2.45
N TYR A 26 -14.43 21.58 -1.21
CA TYR A 26 -13.60 22.31 -0.26
C TYR A 26 -12.32 21.56 0.14
N LEU A 27 -12.40 20.24 0.32
CA LEU A 27 -11.23 19.43 0.62
C LEU A 27 -10.20 19.46 -0.53
N THR A 28 -10.64 19.45 -1.78
CA THR A 28 -9.74 19.55 -2.95
C THR A 28 -8.97 20.87 -3.00
N LYS A 29 -9.54 21.97 -2.50
CA LYS A 29 -8.84 23.27 -2.45
C LYS A 29 -7.68 23.30 -1.47
N GLY A 30 -7.69 22.43 -0.46
CA GLY A 30 -6.63 22.30 0.53
C GLY A 30 -5.60 21.21 0.21
N LEU A 31 -5.79 20.47 -0.88
CA LEU A 31 -4.92 19.35 -1.25
C LEU A 31 -3.67 19.86 -1.98
N SER A 32 -2.53 19.23 -1.73
CA SER A 32 -1.28 19.52 -2.45
C SER A 32 -1.46 19.30 -3.96
N ASP A 33 -0.89 20.20 -4.77
CA ASP A 33 -0.92 20.11 -6.23
C ASP A 33 -0.31 18.80 -6.76
N LEU A 34 0.62 18.21 -6.02
CA LEU A 34 1.22 16.93 -6.34
C LEU A 34 0.26 15.76 -6.13
N LEU A 35 -0.64 15.84 -5.14
CA LEU A 35 -1.59 14.77 -4.80
C LEU A 35 -2.91 14.90 -5.56
N LEU A 36 -3.33 16.13 -5.84
CA LEU A 36 -4.60 16.45 -6.49
C LEU A 36 -4.92 15.60 -7.73
N PRO A 37 -4.04 15.47 -8.74
CA PRO A 37 -4.36 14.69 -9.94
C PRO A 37 -4.57 13.20 -9.63
N HIS A 38 -3.87 12.65 -8.64
CA HIS A 38 -3.99 11.25 -8.27
C HIS A 38 -5.28 10.97 -7.51
N VAL A 39 -5.66 11.85 -6.58
CA VAL A 39 -6.89 11.73 -5.80
C VAL A 39 -8.12 11.89 -6.68
N ILE A 40 -8.16 12.91 -7.55
CA ILE A 40 -9.31 13.16 -8.44
C ILE A 40 -9.52 12.02 -9.44
N ARG A 41 -8.44 11.44 -9.97
CA ARG A 41 -8.52 10.30 -10.92
C ARG A 41 -9.22 9.08 -10.33
N ARG A 42 -9.20 8.91 -9.00
CA ARG A 42 -9.85 7.80 -8.31
C ARG A 42 -11.32 8.07 -7.97
N HIS A 43 -11.85 9.24 -8.36
CA HIS A 43 -13.27 9.61 -8.26
C HIS A 43 -13.90 9.31 -6.87
N PRO A 44 -13.44 9.97 -5.80
CA PRO A 44 -14.03 9.78 -4.47
C PRO A 44 -15.51 10.15 -4.47
N GLY A 45 -16.36 9.24 -3.98
CA GLY A 45 -17.82 9.43 -3.90
C GLY A 45 -18.27 10.09 -2.60
N THR A 46 -17.51 9.88 -1.51
CA THR A 46 -17.79 10.48 -0.20
C THR A 46 -16.58 11.26 0.32
N PRO A 47 -16.76 12.18 1.28
CA PRO A 47 -15.64 12.86 1.91
C PRO A 47 -14.66 11.90 2.60
N ASN A 48 -15.17 10.78 3.15
CA ASN A 48 -14.31 9.78 3.77
C ASN A 48 -13.47 9.02 2.73
N ASP A 49 -14.05 8.70 1.56
CA ASP A 49 -13.29 8.11 0.44
C ASP A 49 -12.18 9.06 -0.01
N PHE A 50 -12.48 10.36 -0.10
CA PHE A 50 -11.50 11.38 -0.44
C PHE A 50 -10.31 11.34 0.52
N LEU A 51 -10.55 11.29 1.84
CA LEU A 51 -9.49 11.22 2.84
C LEU A 51 -8.64 9.96 2.72
N ASN A 52 -9.29 8.80 2.59
CA ASN A 52 -8.60 7.52 2.48
C ASN A 52 -7.71 7.48 1.24
N ILE A 53 -8.24 7.95 0.11
CA ILE A 53 -7.47 8.03 -1.14
C ILE A 53 -6.31 9.01 -0.99
N ALA A 54 -6.54 10.21 -0.45
CA ALA A 54 -5.47 11.18 -0.24
C ALA A 54 -4.35 10.62 0.66
N GLN A 55 -4.70 9.86 1.70
CA GLN A 55 -3.74 9.19 2.57
C GLN A 55 -2.91 8.14 1.84
N ASP A 56 -3.57 7.32 1.02
CA ASP A 56 -2.91 6.27 0.26
C ASP A 56 -1.93 6.88 -0.75
N GLU A 57 -2.34 7.92 -1.48
CA GLU A 57 -1.46 8.61 -2.44
C GLU A 57 -0.28 9.29 -1.72
N GLU A 58 -0.49 9.88 -0.54
CA GLU A 58 0.58 10.47 0.27
C GLU A 58 1.61 9.40 0.69
N ARG A 59 1.15 8.22 1.13
CA ARG A 59 2.02 7.09 1.48
C ARG A 59 2.79 6.55 0.28
N ILE A 60 2.14 6.46 -0.88
CA ILE A 60 2.78 6.02 -2.12
C ILE A 60 3.89 7.00 -2.51
N LEU A 61 3.59 8.30 -2.57
CA LEU A 61 4.57 9.33 -2.90
C LEU A 61 5.74 9.34 -1.91
N PHE A 62 5.46 9.26 -0.61
CA PHE A 62 6.48 9.18 0.42
C PHE A 62 7.42 7.98 0.21
N THR A 63 6.83 6.80 -0.05
CA THR A 63 7.59 5.56 -0.26
C THR A 63 8.44 5.62 -1.53
N LEU A 64 7.86 6.09 -2.64
CA LEU A 64 8.57 6.22 -3.92
C LEU A 64 9.75 7.19 -3.82
N ASN A 65 9.56 8.31 -3.13
CA ASN A 65 10.64 9.26 -2.85
C ASN A 65 11.73 8.57 -2.02
N GLY A 66 11.37 7.86 -0.95
CA GLY A 66 12.30 7.08 -0.13
C GLY A 66 13.12 6.05 -0.92
N LEU A 67 12.49 5.37 -1.87
CA LEU A 67 13.16 4.41 -2.77
C LEU A 67 14.10 5.09 -3.78
N SER A 68 13.75 6.28 -4.26
CA SER A 68 14.63 7.04 -5.16
C SER A 68 15.92 7.49 -4.47
N TYR A 69 15.88 7.78 -3.16
CA TYR A 69 17.05 8.15 -2.37
C TYR A 69 17.82 6.95 -1.81
N ALA A 70 17.23 5.74 -1.79
CA ALA A 70 17.92 4.52 -1.38
C ALA A 70 18.94 4.00 -2.42
N SER A 71 19.13 4.71 -3.53
CA SER A 71 20.07 4.35 -4.59
C SER A 71 21.35 5.20 -4.52
N THR A 72 22.22 4.88 -3.55
CA THR A 72 23.71 4.93 -3.61
C THR A 72 24.28 4.39 -2.30
N ASN A 73 24.08 3.10 -2.00
CA ASN A 73 25.04 2.38 -1.17
C ASN A 73 25.81 1.45 -2.11
N GLU A 74 26.91 2.00 -2.64
CA GLU A 74 28.12 1.36 -3.18
C GLU A 74 28.07 -0.18 -3.39
N PRO A 75 28.27 -0.69 -4.62
CA PRO A 75 28.56 -2.10 -4.84
C PRO A 75 30.02 -2.38 -4.47
N GLY A 76 30.31 -2.63 -3.20
CA GLY A 76 31.67 -2.91 -2.79
C GLY A 76 31.79 -3.39 -1.37
N HIS A 77 31.61 -4.70 -1.15
CA HIS A 77 32.31 -5.49 -0.12
C HIS A 77 31.90 -6.98 -0.21
N TYR A 78 32.13 -7.59 -1.37
CA TYR A 78 32.47 -9.01 -1.43
C TYR A 78 33.92 -9.12 -1.86
N LEU A 79 34.84 -8.77 -0.94
CA LEU A 79 36.23 -9.18 -1.07
C LEU A 79 36.45 -10.44 -0.25
N ASN A 80 36.57 -11.50 -1.02
CA ASN A 80 37.26 -12.73 -0.73
C ASN A 80 38.74 -12.45 -0.38
N GLU A 81 39.42 -13.49 0.14
CA GLU A 81 40.82 -13.60 0.58
C GLU A 81 41.05 -13.47 2.11
N ASP A 82 41.77 -14.34 2.79
CA ASP A 82 41.99 -15.80 2.71
C ASP A 82 42.80 -16.16 3.98
N ILE A 83 42.50 -17.30 4.59
CA ILE A 83 43.42 -18.21 5.31
C ILE A 83 44.11 -17.73 6.61
N GLN A 84 43.83 -18.42 7.74
CA GLN A 84 44.81 -19.24 8.50
C GLN A 84 44.11 -20.04 9.63
N MET A 85 43.89 -21.32 9.35
CA MET A 85 44.03 -22.50 10.22
C MET A 85 43.61 -22.41 11.71
N GLY A 86 42.54 -23.13 12.06
CA GLY A 86 42.35 -23.53 13.45
C GLY A 86 41.00 -24.13 13.84
N ARG A 87 40.82 -25.43 13.57
CA ARG A 87 40.01 -26.37 14.37
C ARG A 87 38.49 -26.46 14.09
N LEU A 88 38.17 -27.53 13.37
CA LEU A 88 36.93 -28.30 13.34
C LEU A 88 36.07 -28.23 14.62
N VAL A 89 34.78 -27.95 14.45
CA VAL A 89 33.73 -28.83 14.99
C VAL A 89 32.54 -28.91 14.02
N ASN A 90 32.36 -30.11 13.47
CA ASN A 90 31.14 -30.58 12.81
C ASN A 90 29.94 -30.51 13.78
N VAL A 91 28.74 -30.34 13.21
CA VAL A 91 27.45 -31.01 13.52
C VAL A 91 26.33 -30.11 12.98
N VAL A 92 25.40 -30.46 12.09
CA VAL A 92 25.04 -31.69 11.35
C VAL A 92 24.28 -31.20 10.10
N LYS A 93 24.70 -31.64 8.91
CA LYS A 93 23.84 -31.73 7.72
C LYS A 93 22.98 -32.97 7.90
N HIS A 94 21.66 -32.89 7.81
CA HIS A 94 20.85 -33.98 7.24
C HIS A 94 19.79 -33.38 6.30
N PRO A 95 19.63 -33.91 5.07
CA PRO A 95 18.66 -33.46 4.08
C PRO A 95 17.35 -34.24 4.20
N ILE A 96 16.21 -33.65 3.87
CA ILE A 96 14.99 -34.41 3.58
C ILE A 96 14.36 -33.87 2.30
N ASN A 97 14.20 -34.79 1.34
CA ASN A 97 13.62 -34.60 0.01
C ASN A 97 12.21 -35.24 -0.02
N VAL A 98 11.28 -34.57 -0.70
CA VAL A 98 9.98 -35.00 -1.29
C VAL A 98 9.08 -36.01 -0.52
N HIS A 99 7.88 -35.58 -0.10
CA HIS A 99 6.59 -35.90 -0.75
C HIS A 99 5.39 -35.41 0.08
N ASP A 100 4.41 -34.84 -0.64
CA ASP A 100 2.97 -34.88 -0.40
C ASP A 100 2.38 -34.40 0.94
N ARG A 101 1.76 -33.21 0.92
CA ARG A 101 0.29 -33.10 1.00
C ARG A 101 -0.16 -31.65 0.87
N SER A 102 -0.94 -31.42 -0.18
CA SER A 102 -1.85 -30.31 -0.42
C SER A 102 -2.54 -29.80 0.85
N PHE A 103 -2.65 -28.48 1.02
CA PHE A 103 -3.88 -27.84 1.51
C PHE A 103 -3.87 -26.31 1.27
N ASN A 104 -4.95 -25.83 0.66
CA ASN A 104 -5.46 -24.44 0.59
C ASN A 104 -4.97 -23.46 -0.50
N GLN A 105 -5.49 -23.67 -1.72
CA GLN A 105 -5.97 -22.66 -2.66
C GLN A 105 -6.94 -23.44 -3.59
N GLN A 106 -8.23 -23.15 -3.73
CA GLN A 106 -8.79 -22.08 -4.54
C GLN A 106 -10.33 -21.97 -4.38
N HIS A 107 -10.79 -20.79 -4.76
CA HIS A 107 -12.14 -20.25 -4.70
C HIS A 107 -13.18 -20.95 -5.59
N HIS A 108 -14.43 -20.82 -5.14
CA HIS A 108 -15.68 -20.80 -5.88
C HIS A 108 -15.57 -20.48 -7.40
N GLN A 109 -16.00 -21.43 -8.22
CA GLN A 109 -16.66 -21.16 -9.50
C GLN A 109 -18.07 -21.76 -9.42
N THR A 110 -19.06 -20.93 -9.15
CA THR A 110 -20.49 -21.29 -9.28
C THR A 110 -20.92 -20.88 -10.69
N LEU A 111 -21.07 -21.85 -11.58
CA LEU A 111 -21.68 -21.69 -12.90
C LEU A 111 -23.21 -21.53 -12.75
N PRO A 112 -23.88 -20.71 -13.57
CA PRO A 112 -25.35 -20.64 -13.60
C PRO A 112 -25.96 -21.90 -14.27
N PRO A 113 -27.17 -22.33 -13.88
CA PRO A 113 -27.81 -23.50 -14.46
C PRO A 113 -28.46 -23.17 -15.81
N PRO A 114 -28.36 -24.04 -16.84
CA PRO A 114 -29.28 -24.04 -17.96
C PRO A 114 -30.42 -25.05 -17.79
N LEU A 115 -31.53 -24.68 -18.43
CA LEU A 115 -32.91 -25.12 -18.26
C LEU A 115 -33.16 -26.62 -18.56
N MET A 116 -34.14 -27.18 -17.84
CA MET A 116 -34.70 -28.51 -18.07
C MET A 116 -35.39 -28.58 -19.43
N ASN A 117 -35.24 -29.72 -20.12
CA ASN A 117 -36.22 -30.26 -21.06
C ASN A 117 -36.85 -31.50 -20.43
#